data_AF-A0A5N6QWP3-F1
#
_entry.id   AF-A0A5N6QWP3-F1
#
_cell.length_a   1.000
_cell.length_b   1.000
_cell.length_c   1.000
_cell.angle_alpha   90.00
_cell.angle_beta   90.00
_cell.angle_gamma   90.00
#
_symmetry.space_group_name_H-M   'P 1'
#
loop_
_entity.id
_entity.type
_entity.pdbx_description
1 polymer ?
#
loop_
_entity_poly.entity_id
_entity_poly.type
_entity_poly.pdbx_seq_one_letter_code
_entity_poly.pdbx_strand_id
1 'polypeptide(L)'
;MKVDGVRRRRAASGINKTSSTTTYKRRRSMAGDKDCDVALYLAIGGAEGLDDLSSHPCVAERIYRVVYWVEPDDMFLTPAAVGLLDPIWKEKRRIVLGRPGKYRELLNVEVIRVFSKADPGTSSGVVVVGRAQIPLPWKPYKKKSGRFGLVRVEGLGIKAEGHISLSMELKMIRRN
;
A
#
# COMPACT_ATOMS: atom_id res chain seq x y z
N MET A 1 22.25 -44.49 -80.37
CA MET A 1 23.31 -43.47 -80.24
C MET A 1 23.87 -43.55 -78.82
N LYS A 2 25.20 -43.60 -78.74
CA LYS A 2 26.15 -43.57 -77.61
C LYS A 2 25.65 -43.58 -76.15
N VAL A 3 25.92 -44.63 -75.36
CA VAL A 3 27.11 -44.98 -74.51
C VAL A 3 27.22 -44.20 -73.18
N ASP A 4 27.63 -44.97 -72.17
CA ASP A 4 28.40 -44.61 -70.97
C ASP A 4 27.62 -44.01 -69.79
N GLY A 5 27.86 -44.39 -68.54
CA GLY A 5 28.90 -45.23 -67.96
C GLY A 5 29.00 -44.82 -66.48
N VAL A 6 28.81 -45.76 -65.55
CA VAL A 6 29.90 -46.42 -64.81
C VAL A 6 30.37 -45.66 -63.53
N ARG A 7 30.36 -46.46 -62.45
CA ARG A 7 31.22 -46.46 -61.24
C ARG A 7 30.90 -45.58 -60.02
N ARG A 8 30.44 -46.31 -58.99
CA ARG A 8 31.13 -46.62 -57.71
C ARG A 8 31.93 -45.47 -57.04
N ARG A 9 31.62 -45.23 -55.76
CA ARG A 9 32.53 -45.54 -54.62
C ARG A 9 31.84 -45.40 -53.26
N ARG A 10 32.30 -46.27 -52.35
CA ARG A 10 32.03 -46.42 -50.92
C ARG A 10 32.37 -45.16 -50.10
N ALA A 11 31.72 -44.97 -48.95
CA ALA A 11 32.41 -44.89 -47.64
C ALA A 11 31.39 -44.97 -46.49
N ALA A 12 31.86 -45.52 -45.37
CA ALA A 12 31.11 -45.89 -44.19
C ALA A 12 31.25 -44.85 -43.06
N SER A 13 30.61 -45.17 -41.92
CA SER A 13 30.90 -44.72 -40.55
C SER A 13 30.34 -43.37 -40.10
N GLY A 14 29.48 -43.41 -39.06
CA GLY A 14 29.12 -42.23 -38.30
C GLY A 14 27.96 -42.46 -37.32
N ILE A 15 28.29 -43.00 -36.15
CA ILE A 15 27.42 -43.11 -34.97
C ILE A 15 26.95 -41.71 -34.53
N ASN A 16 25.68 -41.55 -34.12
CA ASN A 16 25.36 -40.91 -32.84
C ASN A 16 23.89 -41.09 -32.42
N LYS A 17 23.73 -41.79 -31.29
CA LYS A 17 22.57 -41.76 -30.41
C LYS A 17 22.41 -40.33 -29.88
N THR A 18 21.22 -39.77 -30.00
CA THR A 18 20.81 -38.65 -29.14
C THR A 18 19.49 -39.00 -28.48
N SER A 19 19.64 -39.60 -27.29
CA SER A 19 18.61 -39.69 -26.26
C SER A 19 18.07 -38.29 -25.98
N SER A 20 16.80 -38.06 -26.33
CA SER A 20 16.10 -36.83 -25.98
C SER A 20 15.77 -36.84 -24.49
N THR A 21 16.74 -36.41 -23.68
CA THR A 21 16.52 -36.15 -22.25
C THR A 21 15.64 -34.92 -22.12
N THR A 22 14.32 -35.12 -22.18
CA THR A 22 13.33 -34.08 -21.90
C THR A 22 13.42 -33.75 -20.42
N THR A 23 14.14 -32.66 -20.12
CA THR A 23 14.25 -32.09 -18.78
C THR A 23 12.90 -31.52 -18.40
N TYR A 24 12.10 -32.31 -17.69
CA TYR A 24 10.92 -31.79 -16.99
C TYR A 24 11.41 -30.80 -15.95
N LYS A 25 11.30 -29.50 -16.26
CA LYS A 25 11.38 -28.41 -15.28
C LYS A 25 10.33 -28.67 -14.21
N ARG A 26 10.79 -29.29 -13.11
CA ARG A 26 10.03 -29.50 -11.88
C ARG A 26 9.54 -28.13 -11.40
N ARG A 27 8.30 -27.79 -11.72
CA ARG A 27 7.59 -26.68 -11.10
C ARG A 27 7.59 -26.99 -9.60
N ARG A 28 8.35 -26.22 -8.82
CA ARG A 28 8.19 -26.23 -7.37
C ARG A 28 6.77 -25.74 -7.10
N SER A 29 5.86 -26.69 -6.87
CA SER A 29 4.60 -26.41 -6.21
C SER A 29 4.94 -25.78 -4.87
N MET A 30 4.52 -24.52 -4.66
CA MET A 30 4.52 -23.89 -3.34
C MET A 30 3.45 -24.56 -2.48
N ALA A 31 3.66 -25.83 -2.15
CA ALA A 31 2.93 -26.56 -1.14
C ALA A 31 3.77 -26.45 0.15
N GLY A 32 3.70 -25.27 0.77
CA GLY A 32 4.45 -24.91 1.97
C GLY A 32 3.99 -23.56 2.48
N ASP A 33 2.67 -23.33 2.53
CA ASP A 33 2.08 -22.05 2.91
C ASP A 33 1.06 -22.25 4.03
N LYS A 34 1.54 -22.37 5.27
CA LYS A 34 0.67 -22.37 6.47
C LYS A 34 1.16 -21.51 7.65
N ASP A 35 2.41 -21.04 7.65
CA ASP A 35 2.99 -20.27 8.76
C ASP A 35 3.52 -18.88 8.36
N CYS A 36 2.87 -18.24 7.40
CA CYS A 36 3.19 -16.85 7.05
C CYS A 36 1.99 -15.95 7.36
N ASP A 37 2.26 -14.85 8.05
CA ASP A 37 1.33 -13.73 8.17
C ASP A 37 1.77 -12.60 7.22
N VAL A 38 0.91 -11.61 7.01
CA VAL A 38 1.16 -10.42 6.22
C VAL A 38 1.33 -9.24 7.15
N ALA A 39 2.33 -8.40 6.88
CA ALA A 39 2.50 -7.12 7.54
C ALA A 39 2.44 -5.96 6.54
N LEU A 40 1.77 -4.89 6.92
CA LEU A 40 1.75 -3.61 6.25
C LEU A 40 2.86 -2.71 6.80
N TYR A 41 3.74 -2.25 5.92
CA TYR A 41 4.73 -1.22 6.20
C TYR A 41 4.18 0.09 5.65
N LEU A 42 3.76 0.97 6.55
CA LEU A 42 3.18 2.27 6.24
C LEU A 42 4.18 3.37 6.57
N ALA A 43 4.28 4.37 5.69
CA ALA A 43 4.99 5.61 5.96
C ALA A 43 4.09 6.80 5.63
N ILE A 44 3.80 7.64 6.62
CA ILE A 44 2.99 8.85 6.48
C ILE A 44 3.95 10.03 6.40
N GLY A 45 3.95 10.73 5.26
CA GLY A 45 4.82 11.89 5.05
C GLY A 45 4.25 13.15 5.70
N GLY A 46 3.15 13.62 5.15
CA GLY A 46 2.50 14.89 5.52
C GLY A 46 1.15 15.01 4.82
N ALA A 47 0.47 16.11 5.07
CA ALA A 47 -0.72 16.50 4.33
C ALA A 47 -0.55 17.94 3.83
N GLU A 48 -1.39 18.34 2.89
CA GLU A 48 -1.38 19.69 2.33
C GLU A 48 -2.80 20.20 2.07
N GLY A 49 -2.96 21.52 2.13
CA GLY A 49 -4.23 22.18 1.84
C GLY A 49 -5.37 21.78 2.78
N LEU A 50 -5.06 21.51 4.05
CA LEU A 50 -6.04 21.16 5.08
C LEU A 50 -6.70 22.39 5.70
N ASP A 51 -7.98 22.26 6.06
CA ASP A 51 -8.76 23.26 6.80
C ASP A 51 -8.61 24.65 6.17
N ASP A 52 -9.02 24.83 4.91
CA ASP A 52 -8.84 26.12 4.22
C ASP A 52 -9.20 27.35 5.11
N LEU A 53 -8.34 28.37 5.11
CA LEU A 53 -8.45 29.53 6.00
C LEU A 53 -9.73 30.34 5.75
N SER A 54 -10.22 30.38 4.50
CA SER A 54 -11.45 31.09 4.18
C SER A 54 -12.68 30.35 4.72
N SER A 55 -12.64 29.02 4.73
CA SER A 55 -13.70 28.18 5.28
C SER A 55 -13.67 28.12 6.81
N HIS A 56 -12.49 28.28 7.44
CA HIS A 56 -12.28 28.12 8.88
C HIS A 56 -11.44 29.25 9.49
N PRO A 57 -11.91 30.52 9.43
CA PRO A 57 -11.13 31.67 9.86
C PRO A 57 -10.96 31.76 11.39
N CYS A 58 -11.86 31.15 12.16
CA CYS A 58 -11.85 31.18 13.62
C CYS A 58 -10.89 30.15 14.26
N VAL A 59 -10.21 29.31 13.46
CA VAL A 59 -9.32 28.26 13.95
C VAL A 59 -7.91 28.81 14.13
N ALA A 60 -7.61 29.25 15.36
CA ALA A 60 -6.31 29.81 15.74
C ALA A 60 -5.21 28.75 15.88
N GLU A 61 -5.52 27.60 16.51
CA GLU A 61 -4.56 26.52 16.74
C GLU A 61 -4.82 25.35 15.78
N ARG A 62 -3.85 25.10 14.90
CA ARG A 62 -3.91 24.08 13.82
C ARG A 62 -2.88 22.99 14.10
N ILE A 63 -3.25 22.13 15.03
CA ILE A 63 -2.45 20.98 15.47
C ILE A 63 -3.15 19.71 14.99
N TYR A 64 -2.46 18.89 14.23
CA TYR A 64 -3.07 17.73 13.55
C TYR A 64 -2.47 16.41 13.98
N ARG A 65 -3.29 15.37 13.96
CA ARG A 65 -2.89 13.97 14.02
C ARG A 65 -3.52 13.21 12.86
N VAL A 66 -2.89 12.10 12.49
CA VAL A 66 -3.48 11.11 11.59
C VAL A 66 -3.88 9.90 12.41
N VAL A 67 -5.16 9.55 12.33
CA VAL A 67 -5.71 8.30 12.82
C VAL A 67 -5.80 7.36 11.63
N TYR A 68 -5.28 6.14 11.76
CA TYR A 68 -5.28 5.19 10.65
C TYR A 68 -5.44 3.76 11.13
N TRP A 69 -6.15 2.96 10.34
CA TRP A 69 -6.42 1.55 10.65
C TRP A 69 -6.77 0.76 9.39
N VAL A 70 -6.51 -0.54 9.46
CA VAL A 70 -7.03 -1.51 8.48
C VAL A 70 -8.26 -2.20 9.07
N GLU A 71 -8.12 -2.73 10.29
CA GLU A 71 -9.24 -3.25 11.06
C GLU A 71 -9.74 -2.21 12.07
N PRO A 72 -11.07 -2.00 12.21
CA PRO A 72 -11.63 -0.96 13.08
C PRO A 72 -11.17 -1.03 14.54
N ASP A 73 -10.85 -2.22 15.03
CA ASP A 73 -10.47 -2.45 16.43
C ASP A 73 -8.97 -2.19 16.69
N ASP A 74 -8.17 -1.93 15.65
CA ASP A 74 -6.71 -1.71 15.75
C ASP A 74 -6.32 -0.35 15.15
N MET A 75 -6.68 0.70 15.88
CA MET A 75 -6.43 2.09 15.50
C MET A 75 -5.06 2.59 15.95
N PHE A 76 -4.37 3.28 15.06
CA PHE A 76 -3.08 3.90 15.31
C PHE A 76 -3.18 5.42 15.17
N LEU A 77 -2.33 6.14 15.91
CA LEU A 77 -2.21 7.59 15.83
C LEU A 77 -0.78 8.02 15.57
N THR A 78 -0.60 9.05 14.75
CA THR A 78 0.67 9.78 14.67
C THR A 78 0.84 10.71 15.88
N PRO A 79 2.09 11.14 16.18
CA PRO A 79 2.32 12.30 17.03
C PRO A 79 1.59 13.54 16.49
N ALA A 80 1.30 14.49 17.39
CA ALA A 80 0.75 15.78 16.99
C ALA A 80 1.77 16.56 16.16
N ALA A 81 1.33 17.16 15.06
CA ALA A 81 2.14 18.02 14.20
C ALA A 81 1.49 19.39 14.04
N VAL A 82 2.29 20.44 14.14
CA VAL A 82 1.91 21.81 13.80
C VAL A 82 2.28 22.04 12.33
N GLY A 83 1.45 22.74 11.57
CA GLY A 83 1.79 23.00 10.16
C GLY A 83 0.86 23.94 9.40
N LEU A 84 0.03 24.74 10.09
CA LEU A 84 -1.02 25.54 9.45
C LEU A 84 -1.94 24.71 8.54
N LEU A 85 -1.69 24.65 7.23
CA LEU A 85 -2.44 23.83 6.27
C LEU A 85 -1.68 22.56 5.84
N ASP A 86 -0.36 22.50 6.11
CA ASP A 86 0.56 21.52 5.53
C ASP A 86 1.40 20.79 6.61
N PRO A 87 0.78 20.04 7.54
CA PRO A 87 1.49 19.34 8.60
C PRO A 87 2.37 18.19 8.07
N ILE A 88 3.50 17.96 8.75
CA ILE A 88 4.46 16.90 8.43
C ILE A 88 4.62 15.96 9.64
N TRP A 89 4.48 14.65 9.41
CA TRP A 89 4.64 13.63 10.46
C TRP A 89 5.90 12.77 10.27
N LYS A 90 6.26 12.41 9.03
CA LYS A 90 7.37 11.47 8.72
C LYS A 90 7.33 10.17 9.54
N GLU A 91 6.12 9.69 9.86
CA GLU A 91 5.90 8.50 10.67
C GLU A 91 6.09 7.23 9.85
N LYS A 92 6.67 6.18 10.45
CA LYS A 92 6.76 4.84 9.86
C LYS A 92 6.22 3.80 10.83
N ARG A 93 5.34 2.92 10.35
CA ARG A 93 4.69 1.90 11.16
C ARG A 93 4.68 0.54 10.47
N ARG A 94 4.84 -0.52 11.26
CA ARG A 94 4.57 -1.90 10.87
C ARG A 94 3.27 -2.36 11.55
N ILE A 95 2.29 -2.79 10.76
CA ILE A 95 1.00 -3.32 11.24
C ILE A 95 0.91 -4.78 10.81
N VAL A 96 0.64 -5.69 11.74
CA VAL A 96 0.48 -7.12 11.42
C VAL A 96 -0.99 -7.36 11.06
N LEU A 97 -1.25 -7.79 9.83
CA LEU A 97 -2.60 -8.03 9.30
C LEU A 97 -3.06 -9.48 9.49
N GLY A 98 -2.16 -10.38 9.91
CA GLY A 98 -2.45 -11.80 10.07
C GLY A 98 -2.42 -12.55 8.74
N ARG A 99 -3.24 -13.58 8.59
CA ARG A 99 -3.18 -14.50 7.44
C ARG A 99 -3.54 -13.80 6.12
N PRO A 100 -2.91 -14.18 4.99
CA PRO A 100 -3.30 -13.70 3.67
C PRO A 100 -4.80 -13.87 3.41
N GLY A 101 -5.46 -12.82 2.91
CA GLY A 101 -6.89 -12.83 2.57
C GLY A 101 -7.85 -12.79 3.76
N LYS A 102 -7.36 -12.51 4.98
CA LYS A 102 -8.19 -12.38 6.20
C LYS A 102 -8.32 -10.95 6.72
N TYR A 103 -7.67 -9.98 6.08
CA TYR A 103 -7.70 -8.57 6.44
C TYR A 103 -8.50 -7.76 5.42
N ARG A 104 -9.01 -6.60 5.84
CA ARG A 104 -9.66 -5.64 4.93
C ARG A 104 -8.68 -5.07 3.90
N GLU A 105 -9.16 -4.83 2.69
CA GLU A 105 -8.33 -4.39 1.57
C GLU A 105 -8.10 -2.86 1.54
N LEU A 106 -8.59 -2.13 2.54
CA LEU A 106 -8.54 -0.67 2.62
C LEU A 106 -7.80 -0.22 3.88
N LEU A 107 -6.89 0.73 3.70
CA LEU A 107 -6.39 1.58 4.78
C LEU A 107 -7.37 2.75 4.95
N ASN A 108 -7.98 2.85 6.12
CA ASN A 108 -8.75 4.01 6.51
C ASN A 108 -7.82 5.03 7.15
N VAL A 109 -8.01 6.29 6.77
CA VAL A 109 -7.21 7.41 7.25
C VAL A 109 -8.16 8.54 7.61
N GLU A 110 -8.02 9.07 8.81
CA GLU A 110 -8.61 10.33 9.22
C GLU A 110 -7.51 11.29 9.63
N VAL A 111 -7.52 12.49 9.09
CA VAL A 111 -6.77 13.59 9.66
C VAL A 111 -7.70 14.30 10.63
N ILE A 112 -7.24 14.49 11.85
CA ILE A 112 -7.98 15.16 12.91
C ILE A 112 -7.18 16.37 13.38
N ARG A 113 -7.88 17.47 13.65
CA ARG A 113 -7.38 18.60 14.40
C ARG A 113 -7.63 18.33 15.89
N VAL A 114 -6.62 18.57 16.72
CA VAL A 114 -6.67 18.37 18.17
C VAL A 114 -6.47 19.70 18.90
N PHE A 115 -6.90 19.77 20.15
CA PHE A 115 -6.83 20.98 21.00
C PHE A 115 -7.62 22.17 20.44
N SER A 116 -8.67 21.92 19.67
CA SER A 116 -9.50 22.98 19.12
C SER A 116 -10.33 23.63 20.23
N LYS A 117 -9.94 24.83 20.65
CA LYS A 117 -10.64 25.63 21.69
C LYS A 117 -11.87 26.39 21.19
N ALA A 118 -12.09 26.39 19.87
CA ALA A 118 -13.17 27.12 19.22
C ALA A 118 -14.52 26.38 19.23
N ASP A 119 -14.53 25.09 19.59
CA ASP A 119 -15.76 24.34 19.85
C ASP A 119 -16.23 24.58 21.30
N PRO A 120 -17.54 24.63 21.58
CA PRO A 120 -18.07 24.93 22.90
C PRO A 120 -17.48 23.98 23.96
N GLY A 121 -17.26 24.53 25.17
CA GLY A 121 -16.41 24.00 26.26
C GLY A 121 -16.72 22.61 26.82
N THR A 122 -17.48 21.77 26.12
CA THR A 122 -17.74 20.35 26.40
C THR A 122 -17.26 19.41 25.29
N SER A 123 -16.67 19.91 24.19
CA SER A 123 -16.10 19.05 23.16
C SER A 123 -14.71 18.54 23.58
N SER A 124 -14.32 17.35 23.10
CA SER A 124 -12.95 16.82 23.30
C SER A 124 -11.86 17.65 22.61
N GLY A 125 -12.23 18.74 21.94
CA GLY A 125 -11.34 19.57 21.13
C GLY A 125 -10.81 18.85 19.89
N VAL A 126 -11.46 17.74 19.48
CA VAL A 126 -11.08 16.92 18.32
C VAL A 126 -12.08 17.12 17.18
N VAL A 127 -11.58 17.55 16.03
CA VAL A 127 -12.38 17.79 14.82
C VAL A 127 -11.81 16.98 13.67
N VAL A 128 -12.63 16.20 12.98
CA VAL A 128 -12.19 15.49 11.76
C VAL A 128 -12.08 16.49 10.63
N VAL A 129 -10.89 16.64 10.06
CA VAL A 129 -10.62 17.59 8.97
C VAL A 129 -10.74 16.90 7.61
N GLY A 130 -10.32 15.65 7.51
CA GLY A 130 -10.46 14.90 6.26
C GLY A 130 -10.36 13.40 6.46
N ARG A 131 -11.01 12.65 5.57
CA ARG A 131 -11.08 11.18 5.54
C ARG A 131 -10.59 10.68 4.19
N ALA A 132 -9.86 9.56 4.18
CA ALA A 132 -9.56 8.82 2.97
C ALA A 132 -9.65 7.31 3.19
N GLN A 133 -10.11 6.61 2.16
CA GLN A 133 -10.05 5.15 2.09
C GLN A 133 -9.12 4.77 0.94
N ILE A 134 -7.99 4.16 1.27
CA ILE A 134 -6.91 3.92 0.32
C ILE A 134 -6.72 2.41 0.16
N PRO A 135 -6.90 1.85 -1.04
CA PRO A 135 -6.68 0.43 -1.26
C PRO A 135 -5.24 0.03 -0.97
N LEU A 136 -5.08 -1.08 -0.24
CA LEU A 136 -3.78 -1.69 0.01
C LEU A 136 -3.16 -2.19 -1.32
N PRO A 137 -1.82 -2.36 -1.39
CA PRO A 137 -1.19 -2.92 -2.57
C PRO A 137 -1.65 -4.37 -2.80
N TRP A 138 -2.16 -4.69 -3.99
CA TRP A 138 -2.62 -6.05 -4.31
C TRP A 138 -1.52 -7.11 -4.30
N LYS A 139 -0.26 -6.71 -4.48
CA LYS A 139 0.87 -7.64 -4.56
C LYS A 139 1.83 -7.37 -3.40
N PRO A 140 2.20 -8.41 -2.62
CA PRO A 140 3.31 -8.31 -1.67
C PRO A 140 4.57 -7.79 -2.35
N TYR A 141 5.39 -7.08 -1.58
CA TYR A 141 6.67 -6.48 -1.97
C TYR A 141 6.57 -5.43 -3.09
N LYS A 142 5.36 -4.94 -3.39
CA LYS A 142 5.16 -3.76 -4.23
C LYS A 142 4.82 -2.56 -3.36
N LYS A 143 5.64 -1.52 -3.48
CA LYS A 143 5.38 -0.23 -2.86
C LYS A 143 4.33 0.53 -3.66
N LYS A 144 3.29 1.00 -2.97
CA LYS A 144 2.35 2.02 -3.47
C LYS A 144 2.64 3.31 -2.74
N SER A 145 2.83 4.41 -3.46
CA SER A 145 3.15 5.71 -2.89
C SER A 145 2.39 6.77 -3.66
N GLY A 146 1.90 7.80 -2.98
CA GLY A 146 1.21 8.88 -3.67
C GLY A 146 0.56 9.88 -2.73
N ARG A 147 -0.15 10.80 -3.37
CA ARG A 147 -1.05 11.77 -2.75
C ARG A 147 -2.46 11.22 -2.87
N PHE A 148 -3.19 11.24 -1.77
CA PHE A 148 -4.55 10.74 -1.68
C PHE A 148 -5.44 11.87 -1.21
N GLY A 149 -6.46 12.21 -2.00
CA GLY A 149 -7.40 13.27 -1.64
C GLY A 149 -8.16 12.90 -0.37
N LEU A 150 -8.32 13.86 0.54
CA LEU A 150 -9.19 13.67 1.68
C LEU A 150 -10.54 14.32 1.40
N VAL A 151 -11.56 13.85 2.09
CA VAL A 151 -12.90 14.42 2.04
C VAL A 151 -13.42 14.68 3.45
N ARG A 152 -14.20 15.75 3.59
CA ARG A 152 -14.88 16.11 4.83
C ARG A 152 -16.38 16.03 4.64
N VAL A 153 -17.08 15.53 5.66
CA VAL A 153 -18.54 15.59 5.72
C VAL A 153 -18.93 16.91 6.37
N GLU A 154 -19.69 17.74 5.65
CA GLU A 154 -20.21 19.02 6.14
C GLU A 154 -21.73 19.06 5.91
N GLY A 155 -22.50 19.05 6.99
CA GLY A 155 -23.97 18.93 6.92
C GLY A 155 -24.40 17.64 6.22
N LEU A 156 -25.11 17.77 5.09
CA LEU A 156 -25.53 16.65 4.25
C LEU A 156 -24.57 16.37 3.07
N GLY A 157 -23.49 17.14 2.94
CA GLY A 157 -22.58 17.09 1.80
C GLY A 157 -21.21 16.48 2.10
N ILE A 158 -20.48 16.15 1.04
CA ILE A 158 -19.07 15.75 1.06
C ILE A 158 -18.27 16.83 0.32
N LYS A 159 -17.28 17.40 0.99
CA LYS A 159 -16.37 18.41 0.44
C LYS A 159 -14.97 17.82 0.28
N ALA A 160 -14.30 18.13 -0.81
CA ALA A 160 -12.89 17.77 -0.99
C ALA A 160 -12.02 18.63 -0.06
N GLU A 161 -11.10 17.99 0.66
CA GLU A 161 -10.25 18.65 1.66
C GLU A 161 -8.80 18.22 1.49
N GLY A 162 -7.99 19.00 0.79
CA GLY A 162 -6.55 18.75 0.69
C GLY A 162 -6.16 17.33 0.26
N HIS A 163 -4.92 16.96 0.58
CA HIS A 163 -4.38 15.62 0.28
C HIS A 163 -3.47 15.13 1.42
N ILE A 164 -3.42 13.82 1.62
CA ILE A 164 -2.41 13.16 2.44
C ILE A 164 -1.38 12.44 1.57
N SER A 165 -0.10 12.60 1.88
CA SER A 165 1.00 11.92 1.22
C SER A 165 1.48 10.74 2.07
N LEU A 166 1.38 9.53 1.52
CA LEU A 166 1.86 8.31 2.19
C LEU A 166 2.39 7.26 1.22
N SER A 167 3.09 6.28 1.78
CA SER A 167 3.53 5.09 1.06
C SER A 167 3.28 3.82 1.87
N MET A 168 2.97 2.73 1.19
CA MET A 168 2.60 1.45 1.78
C MET A 168 3.20 0.27 0.99
N GLU A 169 3.58 -0.78 1.71
CA GLU A 169 4.09 -2.03 1.14
C GLU A 169 3.62 -3.20 2.02
N LEU A 170 3.11 -4.27 1.40
CA LEU A 170 2.81 -5.52 2.12
C LEU A 170 4.01 -6.46 2.06
N LYS A 171 4.35 -7.13 3.16
CA LYS A 171 5.39 -8.17 3.21
C LYS A 171 4.87 -9.42 3.91
N MET A 172 5.27 -10.58 3.42
CA MET A 172 5.09 -11.83 4.16
C MET A 172 6.09 -11.86 5.31
N ILE A 173 5.62 -12.21 6.49
CA ILE A 173 6.41 -12.39 7.70
C ILE A 173 6.18 -13.80 8.25
N ARG A 174 7.23 -14.38 8.84
CA ARG A 174 7.11 -15.69 9.48
C ARG A 174 6.25 -15.55 10.74
N ARG A 175 5.28 -16.45 10.90
CA ARG A 175 4.50 -16.58 12.12
C ARG A 175 5.43 -17.11 13.22
N ASN A 176 5.56 -16.36 14.30
CA ASN A 176 6.25 -16.83 15.51
C ASN A 176 5.35 -17.77 16.31
#